data_AF-A0A353C582-F1
#
_entry.id   AF-A0A353C582-F1
#
_cell.length_a   1.000
_cell.length_b   1.000
_cell.length_c   1.000
_cell.angle_alpha   90.00
_cell.angle_beta   90.00
_cell.angle_gamma   90.00
#
_symmetry.space_group_name_H-M   'P 1'
#
loop_
_entity.id
_entity.type
_entity.pdbx_description
1 polymer ?
#
loop_
_entity_poly.entity_id
_entity_poly.type
_entity_poly.pdbx_seq_one_letter_code
_entity_poly.pdbx_strand_id
1 'polypeptide(L)' 'AVERKRYNDLVKDYNNKIELFPGSIFSGMMGLTKKDYFEVPDTAKEAPTVNFD' A
#
# COMPACT_ATOMS: atom_id res chain seq x y z
N ALA A 1 -9.26 9.37 -5.29
CA ALA A 1 -7.90 8.96 -5.71
C ALA A 1 -6.80 9.40 -4.73
N VAL A 2 -6.92 10.56 -4.09
CA VAL A 2 -5.91 11.12 -3.16
C VAL A 2 -5.66 10.22 -1.93
N GLU A 3 -6.71 9.70 -1.30
CA GLU A 3 -6.59 8.85 -0.09
C GLU A 3 -5.86 7.53 -0.33
N ARG A 4 -6.03 6.93 -1.52
CA ARG A 4 -5.29 5.72 -1.92
C ARG A 4 -3.79 5.97 -1.95
N LYS A 5 -3.39 7.10 -2.56
CA LYS A 5 -1.99 7.49 -2.64
C LYS A 5 -1.42 7.73 -1.24
N ARG A 6 -2.15 8.45 -0.38
CA ARG A 6 -1.76 8.69 1.02
C ARG A 6 -1.56 7.37 1.79
N TYR A 7 -2.47 6.41 1.65
CA TYR A 7 -2.32 5.10 2.28
C TYR A 7 -1.04 4.39 1.80
N ASN A 8 -0.83 4.32 0.48
CA ASN A 8 0.33 3.65 -0.09
C ASN A 8 1.65 4.34 0.30
N ASP A 9 1.67 5.67 0.36
CA ASP A 9 2.84 6.43 0.81
C ASP A 9 3.17 6.14 2.29
N LEU A 10 2.16 6.06 3.16
CA LEU A 10 2.35 5.71 4.57
C LEU A 10 2.83 4.26 4.78
N VAL A 11 2.28 3.31 4.02
CA VAL A 11 2.71 1.90 4.04
C VAL A 11 4.16 1.78 3.55
N LYS A 12 4.53 2.54 2.51
CA LYS A 12 5.89 2.58 1.98
C LYS A 12 6.88 3.06 3.03
N ASP A 13 6.58 4.18 3.69
CA ASP A 13 7.43 4.74 4.74
C ASP A 13 7.56 3.80 5.94
N TYR A 14 6.47 3.14 6.33
CA TYR A 14 6.48 2.13 7.39
C TYR A 14 7.38 0.95 7.02
N ASN A 15 7.18 0.36 5.84
CA ASN A 15 7.96 -0.77 5.36
C ASN A 15 9.45 -0.41 5.27
N ASN A 16 9.77 0.75 4.70
CA ASN A 16 11.15 1.24 4.64
C ASN A 16 11.78 1.38 6.03
N LYS A 17 11.03 1.91 7.02
CA LYS A 17 11.53 2.06 8.39
C LYS A 17 11.82 0.74 9.06
N ILE A 18 11.03 -0.31 8.83
CA ILE A 18 11.25 -1.63 9.45
C ILE A 18 12.23 -2.52 8.67
N GLU A 19 12.58 -2.16 7.44
CA GLU A 19 13.55 -2.89 6.59
C GLU A 19 14.94 -2.28 6.60
N LEU A 20 15.04 -0.97 6.78
CA LEU A 20 16.32 -0.26 6.78
C LEU A 20 16.96 -0.29 8.17
N PHE A 21 18.29 -0.29 8.23
CA PHE A 21 19.02 -0.15 9.48
C PHE A 21 18.73 1.22 10.12
N PRO A 22 18.46 1.29 11.44
CA PRO A 22 18.50 0.20 12.43
C PRO A 22 17.15 -0.53 12.62
N GLY A 23 16.08 -0.10 11.97
CA GLY A 23 14.74 -0.63 12.16
C GLY A 23 14.57 -2.11 11.78
N SER A 24 15.39 -2.68 10.90
CA SER A 24 15.43 -4.13 10.63
C SER A 24 15.84 -5.00 11.83
N ILE A 25 16.63 -4.46 12.74
CA ILE A 25 17.05 -5.15 13.96
C ILE A 25 15.89 -5.16 14.96
N PHE A 26 15.27 -3.99 15.14
CA PHE A 26 14.13 -3.85 16.05
C PHE A 26 12.88 -4.53 15.52
N SER A 27 12.67 -4.58 14.19
CA SER A 27 11.53 -5.24 13.59
C SER A 27 11.57 -6.75 13.79
N GLY A 28 12.74 -7.38 13.65
CA GLY A 28 12.94 -8.79 13.99
C GLY A 28 12.73 -9.08 15.48
N MET A 29 13.17 -8.19 16.36
CA MET A 29 13.01 -8.35 17.82
C MET A 29 11.57 -8.12 18.30
N MET A 30 10.83 -7.19 17.67
CA MET A 30 9.44 -6.86 18.01
C MET A 30 8.40 -7.62 17.18
N GLY A 31 8.83 -8.46 16.22
CA GLY A 31 7.92 -9.15 15.30
C GLY A 31 7.17 -8.23 14.34
N LEU A 32 7.71 -7.06 14.04
CA LEU A 32 7.12 -6.13 13.08
C LEU A 32 7.41 -6.62 11.65
N THR A 33 6.36 -6.74 10.85
CA THR A 33 6.41 -7.25 9.48
C THR A 33 5.86 -6.22 8.50
N LYS A 34 6.23 -6.35 7.22
CA LYS A 34 5.77 -5.44 6.16
C LYS A 34 4.26 -5.46 6.04
N LYS A 35 3.69 -4.31 5.71
CA LYS A 35 2.28 -4.16 5.36
C LYS A 35 2.11 -4.11 3.85
N ASP A 36 1.02 -4.69 3.36
CA ASP A 36 0.68 -4.69 1.95
C ASP A 36 0.16 -3.32 1.50
N TYR A 37 0.45 -2.96 0.25
CA TYR A 37 -0.09 -1.77 -0.36
C TYR A 37 -1.57 -1.95 -0.70
N PHE A 38 -2.32 -0.85 -0.71
CA PHE A 38 -3.69 -0.88 -1.21
C PHE A 38 -3.67 -0.80 -2.73
N GLU A 39 -3.82 -1.97 -3.35
CA GLU A 39 -4.01 -2.14 -4.78
C GLU A 39 -5.49 -2.35 -5.09
N VAL A 40 -5.97 -1.74 -6.18
CA VAL A 40 -7.34 -1.97 -6.66
C VAL A 40 -7.24 -2.85 -7.89
N PRO A 41 -8.00 -3.95 -7.95
CA PRO A 41 -8.00 -4.83 -9.12
C PRO A 41 -8.36 -4.03 -10.37
N ASP A 42 -7.66 -4.32 -11.47
CA ASP A 42 -7.82 -3.62 -12.75
C ASP A 42 -9.24 -3.68 -13.32
N THR A 43 -10.07 -4.63 -12.83
CA THR A 43 -11.50 -4.75 -13.15
C THR A 43 -12.33 -3.52 -12.77
N ALA A 44 -11.86 -2.68 -11.85
CA ALA A 44 -12.55 -1.43 -11.50
C ALA A 44 -12.24 -0.25 -12.44
N LYS A 45 -11.39 -0.46 -13.47
CA LYS A 45 -11.05 0.56 -14.48
C LYS A 45 -11.88 0.43 -15.76
N GLU A 46 -12.68 -0.62 -15.94
CA GLU A 46 -13.61 -0.70 -17.06
C GLU A 46 -14.71 0.32 -16.84
N ALA A 47 -14.67 1.40 -17.63
CA ALA A 47 -15.75 2.37 -17.66
C ALA A 47 -17.04 1.65 -18.06
N PRO A 48 -18.17 1.85 -17.34
CA PRO A 48 -19.43 1.29 -17.76
C PRO A 48 -19.76 1.82 -19.15
N THR A 49 -19.96 0.92 -20.12
CA THR A 49 -20.48 1.27 -21.44
C THR A 49 -21.91 1.79 -21.26
N VAL A 50 -22.07 3.10 -21.26
CA VAL A 50 -23.41 3.72 -21.20
C VAL A 50 -24.02 3.66 -22.59
N ASN A 51 -24.95 2.73 -22.79
CA ASN A 51 -25.86 2.74 -23.94
C ASN A 51 -27.04 3.67 -23.61
N PHE A 52 -27.31 4.62 -24.50
CA PHE A 52 -28.42 5.57 -24.42
C PHE A 52 -29.52 5.22 -25.44
N ASP A 53 -29.88 3.95 -25.55
CA ASP A 53 -31.03 3.53 -26.37
C ASP A 53 -32.37 3.98 -25.75
#